data_AF-A0A623EKL5-F1
#
_entry.id   AF-A0A623EKL5-F1
#
_cell.length_a   1.000
_cell.length_b   1.000
_cell.length_c   1.000
_cell.angle_alpha   90.00
_cell.angle_beta   90.00
_cell.angle_gamma   90.00
#
_symmetry.space_group_name_H-M   'P 1'
#
loop_
_entity.id
_entity.type
_entity.pdbx_description
1 polymer ?
#
loop_
_entity_poly.entity_id
_entity_poly.type
_entity_poly.pdbx_seq_one_letter_code
_entity_poly.pdbx_strand_id
1 'polypeptide(L)'
;MTIADDLSRLAQIINGASSRVEASYTVISLEESIVIVNSSEIIRLLQSIGYKKATNCIEKNEIWLDRQASSWDDPIIYENVESFWSRVNTQNSLPKNYIIGTPLILPTSKNESIEKIHIFFMWKDILSLIADHHNSDCSVLF
;
A
#
# COMPACT_ATOMS: atom_id res chain seq x y z
N MET A 1 -3.62 -19.32 4.70
CA MET A 1 -3.91 -18.08 3.95
C MET A 1 -2.69 -17.19 4.10
N THR A 2 -2.16 -16.65 3.01
CA THR A 2 -0.97 -15.78 3.07
C THR A 2 -1.39 -14.32 3.25
N ILE A 3 -0.49 -13.47 3.75
CA ILE A 3 -0.72 -12.01 3.83
C ILE A 3 -1.10 -11.43 2.46
N ALA A 4 -0.54 -11.96 1.37
CA ALA A 4 -0.87 -11.54 0.01
C ALA A 4 -2.31 -11.89 -0.39
N ASP A 5 -2.82 -13.05 0.03
CA ASP A 5 -4.21 -13.45 -0.21
C ASP A 5 -5.18 -12.54 0.55
N ASP A 6 -4.87 -12.24 1.82
CA ASP A 6 -5.68 -11.35 2.64
C ASP A 6 -5.65 -9.91 2.11
N LEU A 7 -4.49 -9.40 1.66
CA LEU A 7 -4.41 -8.09 1.00
C LEU A 7 -5.19 -8.06 -0.31
N SER A 8 -5.17 -9.14 -1.08
CA SER A 8 -5.97 -9.28 -2.31
C SER A 8 -7.46 -9.26 -2.01
N ARG A 9 -7.89 -9.97 -0.96
CA ARG A 9 -9.28 -9.98 -0.51
C ARG A 9 -9.73 -8.62 -0.01
N LEU A 10 -8.89 -7.93 0.76
CA LEU A 10 -9.17 -6.57 1.22
C LEU A 10 -9.35 -5.62 0.04
N ALA A 11 -8.44 -5.67 -0.94
CA ALA A 11 -8.51 -4.86 -2.15
C ALA A 11 -9.79 -5.09 -2.96
N GLN A 12 -10.30 -6.33 -3.00
CA GLN A 12 -11.58 -6.63 -3.64
C GLN A 12 -12.77 -5.99 -2.91
N ILE A 13 -12.78 -6.03 -1.58
CA ILE A 13 -13.86 -5.46 -0.77
C ILE A 13 -13.89 -3.93 -0.91
N ILE A 14 -12.72 -3.29 -0.93
CA ILE A 14 -12.62 -1.83 -1.02
C ILE A 14 -12.45 -1.31 -2.46
N ASN A 15 -12.68 -2.17 -3.45
CA ASN A 15 -12.57 -1.77 -4.84
C ASN A 15 -13.63 -0.70 -5.18
N GLY A 16 -13.20 0.38 -5.84
CA GLY A 16 -14.08 1.52 -6.15
C GLY A 16 -14.34 2.45 -4.96
N ALA A 17 -13.77 2.18 -3.79
CA ALA A 17 -13.81 3.10 -2.65
C ALA A 17 -13.08 4.40 -2.98
N SER A 18 -13.55 5.51 -2.39
CA SER A 18 -12.78 6.74 -2.36
C SER A 18 -11.94 6.79 -1.09
N SER A 19 -10.89 7.60 -1.12
CA SER A 19 -10.01 7.76 0.02
C SER A 19 -9.55 9.20 0.15
N ARG A 20 -9.24 9.58 1.40
CA ARG A 20 -8.66 10.87 1.73
C ARG A 20 -7.66 10.72 2.86
N VAL A 21 -6.87 11.76 3.07
CA VAL A 21 -5.99 11.90 4.23
C VAL A 21 -6.61 12.89 5.20
N GLU A 22 -6.74 12.48 6.44
CA GLU A 22 -7.29 13.30 7.52
C GLU A 22 -6.35 13.22 8.73
N ALA A 23 -5.57 14.28 8.96
CA ALA A 23 -4.51 14.31 9.94
C ALA A 23 -3.57 13.08 9.82
N SER A 24 -3.47 12.25 10.86
CA SER A 24 -2.65 11.03 10.85
C SER A 24 -3.33 9.82 10.20
N TYR A 25 -4.54 9.96 9.66
CA TYR A 25 -5.34 8.86 9.14
C TYR A 25 -5.40 8.83 7.61
N THR A 26 -5.45 7.63 7.06
CA THR A 26 -6.05 7.38 5.75
C THR A 26 -7.49 6.93 5.99
N VAL A 27 -8.43 7.67 5.43
CA VAL A 27 -9.86 7.35 5.55
C VAL A 27 -10.34 6.79 4.23
N ILE A 28 -10.90 5.59 4.25
CA ILE A 28 -11.44 4.90 3.09
C ILE A 28 -12.96 4.90 3.21
N SER A 29 -13.64 5.61 2.32
CA SER A 29 -15.10 5.73 2.31
C SER A 29 -15.69 4.68 1.38
N LEU A 30 -16.59 3.85 1.91
CA LEU A 30 -17.26 2.75 1.23
C LEU A 30 -18.77 3.00 1.15
N GLU A 31 -19.46 2.21 0.34
CA GLU A 31 -20.92 2.11 0.44
C GLU A 31 -21.31 1.45 1.77
N GLU A 32 -22.34 1.97 2.42
CA GLU A 32 -22.80 1.49 3.73
C GLU A 32 -23.19 0.00 3.70
N SER A 33 -23.77 -0.46 2.59
CA SER A 33 -24.11 -1.86 2.34
C SER A 33 -22.89 -2.78 2.38
N ILE A 34 -21.75 -2.35 1.85
CA ILE A 34 -20.49 -3.11 1.85
C ILE A 34 -19.97 -3.24 3.28
N VAL A 35 -19.99 -2.14 4.06
CA VAL A 35 -19.49 -2.15 5.43
C VAL A 35 -20.34 -3.02 6.35
N ILE A 36 -21.67 -2.93 6.25
CA ILE A 36 -22.59 -3.76 7.04
C ILE A 36 -22.31 -5.25 6.83
N VAL A 37 -22.10 -5.67 5.58
CA VAL A 37 -21.87 -7.08 5.24
C VAL A 37 -20.46 -7.54 5.60
N ASN A 38 -19.44 -6.70 5.40
CA ASN A 38 -18.04 -7.12 5.44
C ASN A 38 -17.28 -6.64 6.68
N SER A 39 -17.90 -5.90 7.61
CA SER A 39 -17.21 -5.29 8.77
C SER A 39 -16.29 -6.25 9.53
N SER A 40 -16.80 -7.42 9.94
CA SER A 40 -16.00 -8.44 10.63
C SER A 40 -14.87 -8.99 9.77
N GLU A 41 -15.09 -9.14 8.47
CA GLU A 41 -14.07 -9.60 7.53
C GLU A 41 -12.97 -8.54 7.35
N ILE A 42 -13.35 -7.28 7.16
CA ILE A 42 -12.43 -6.13 7.06
C ILE A 42 -11.54 -6.07 8.30
N ILE A 43 -12.10 -6.19 9.51
CA ILE A 43 -11.31 -6.20 10.76
C ILE A 43 -10.30 -7.35 10.75
N ARG A 44 -10.74 -8.58 10.43
CA ARG A 44 -9.84 -9.74 10.35
C ARG A 44 -8.72 -9.53 9.33
N LEU A 45 -9.05 -9.02 8.14
CA LEU A 45 -8.11 -8.75 7.07
C LEU A 45 -7.09 -7.69 7.48
N LEU A 46 -7.53 -6.59 8.06
CA LEU A 46 -6.65 -5.53 8.57
C LEU A 46 -5.69 -6.06 9.64
N GLN A 47 -6.15 -6.89 10.57
CA GLN A 47 -5.29 -7.55 11.55
C GLN A 47 -4.26 -8.47 10.89
N SER A 48 -4.67 -9.25 9.88
CA SER A 48 -3.77 -10.18 9.18
C SER A 48 -2.66 -9.50 8.39
N ILE A 49 -2.88 -8.27 7.91
CA ILE A 49 -1.86 -7.44 7.26
C ILE A 49 -1.05 -6.59 8.26
N GLY A 50 -1.26 -6.79 9.57
CA GLY A 50 -0.47 -6.20 10.64
C GLY A 50 -1.07 -4.93 11.27
N TYR A 51 -2.33 -4.57 11.02
CA TYR A 51 -2.95 -3.41 11.66
C TYR A 51 -3.40 -3.74 13.09
N LYS A 52 -2.70 -3.17 14.07
CA LYS A 52 -2.88 -3.48 15.50
C LYS A 52 -4.17 -2.91 16.11
N LYS A 53 -4.71 -1.84 15.52
CA LYS A 53 -5.89 -1.11 16.03
C LYS A 53 -7.20 -1.41 15.30
N ALA A 54 -7.28 -2.53 14.57
CA ALA A 54 -8.41 -2.84 13.70
C ALA A 54 -9.78 -2.90 14.40
N THR A 55 -9.85 -3.17 15.71
CA THR A 55 -11.09 -3.45 16.43
C THR A 55 -12.12 -2.31 16.39
N ASN A 56 -11.66 -1.06 16.34
CA ASN A 56 -12.51 0.15 16.34
C ASN A 56 -12.17 1.08 15.18
N CYS A 57 -11.74 0.53 14.04
CA CYS A 57 -11.30 1.34 12.89
C CYS A 57 -12.43 1.66 11.91
N ILE A 58 -13.63 1.13 12.12
CA ILE A 58 -14.78 1.38 11.25
C ILE A 58 -15.73 2.34 11.95
N GLU A 59 -15.99 3.48 11.34
CA GLU A 59 -16.99 4.44 11.78
C GLU A 59 -17.99 4.68 10.65
N LYS A 60 -19.25 4.33 10.86
CA LYS A 60 -20.31 4.36 9.83
C LYS A 60 -19.90 3.58 8.58
N ASN A 61 -19.70 4.27 7.46
CA ASN A 61 -19.30 3.70 6.18
C ASN A 61 -17.81 3.95 5.85
N GLU A 62 -17.00 4.33 6.85
CA GLU A 62 -15.60 4.69 6.68
C GLU A 62 -14.67 3.78 7.47
N ILE A 63 -13.54 3.43 6.86
CA ILE A 63 -12.42 2.75 7.52
C ILE A 63 -11.33 3.78 7.80
N TRP A 64 -11.00 3.97 9.07
CA TRP A 64 -10.02 4.91 9.58
C TRP A 64 -8.71 4.19 9.92
N LEU A 65 -7.72 4.34 9.05
CA LEU A 65 -6.41 3.69 9.20
C LEU A 65 -5.37 4.70 9.70
N ASP A 66 -4.99 4.56 10.97
CA ASP A 66 -3.89 5.33 11.58
C ASP A 66 -2.55 4.98 10.91
N ARG A 67 -1.85 5.96 10.34
CA ARG A 67 -0.62 5.77 9.55
C ARG A 67 0.64 5.59 10.39
N GLN A 68 0.56 5.80 11.70
CA GLN A 68 1.73 5.72 12.57
C GLN A 68 2.27 4.30 12.67
N ALA A 69 3.61 4.15 12.68
CA ALA A 69 4.27 2.86 12.74
C ALA A 69 3.85 2.01 13.95
N SER A 70 3.54 2.62 15.10
CA SER A 70 3.07 1.91 16.29
C SER A 70 1.69 1.24 16.11
N SER A 71 0.92 1.70 15.13
CA SER A 71 -0.38 1.13 14.76
C SER A 71 -0.25 -0.05 13.80
N TRP A 72 0.94 -0.33 13.28
CA TRP A 72 1.24 -1.43 12.37
C TRP A 72 2.33 -2.34 12.91
N ASP A 73 2.38 -3.60 12.45
CA ASP A 73 3.55 -4.46 12.62
C ASP A 73 4.72 -3.93 11.79
N ASP A 74 4.47 -3.69 10.50
CA ASP A 74 5.38 -2.99 9.59
C ASP A 74 4.66 -1.79 8.97
N PRO A 75 5.32 -0.64 8.77
CA PRO A 75 4.66 0.51 8.18
C PRO A 75 4.38 0.28 6.69
N ILE A 76 3.14 -0.05 6.36
CA ILE A 76 2.72 -0.37 4.98
C ILE A 76 1.83 0.70 4.35
N ILE A 77 1.41 1.71 5.11
CA ILE A 77 0.52 2.75 4.61
C ILE A 77 1.26 4.06 4.33
N TYR A 78 1.00 4.62 3.15
CA TYR A 78 1.61 5.82 2.62
C TYR A 78 0.51 6.86 2.38
N GLU A 79 0.84 8.14 2.51
CA GLU A 79 -0.14 9.22 2.32
C GLU A 79 -0.66 9.28 0.89
N ASN A 80 0.31 9.31 -0.02
CA ASN A 80 0.19 9.59 -1.44
C ASN A 80 1.42 9.00 -2.15
N VAL A 81 1.42 9.11 -3.47
CA VAL A 81 2.47 8.56 -4.34
C VAL A 81 3.83 9.20 -4.03
N GLU A 82 3.89 10.49 -3.71
CA GLU A 82 5.12 11.20 -3.34
C GLU A 82 5.73 10.64 -2.06
N SER A 83 4.92 10.43 -1.02
CA SER A 83 5.35 9.85 0.25
C SER A 83 5.80 8.39 0.10
N PHE A 84 5.16 7.65 -0.81
CA PHE A 84 5.59 6.32 -1.21
C PHE A 84 7.00 6.38 -1.81
N TRP A 85 7.20 7.21 -2.83
CA TRP A 85 8.49 7.36 -3.49
C TRP A 85 9.61 7.83 -2.58
N SER A 86 9.35 8.84 -1.75
CA SER A 86 10.32 9.37 -0.78
C SER A 86 10.91 8.26 0.11
N ARG A 87 10.08 7.28 0.48
CA ARG A 87 10.49 6.18 1.36
C ARG A 87 11.09 4.98 0.63
N VAL A 88 10.63 4.67 -0.58
CA VAL A 88 11.09 3.49 -1.31
C VAL A 88 12.27 3.76 -2.24
N ASN A 89 12.58 5.04 -2.52
CA ASN A 89 13.73 5.41 -3.36
C ASN A 89 15.06 4.84 -2.83
N THR A 90 15.24 4.78 -1.51
CA THR A 90 16.43 4.23 -0.85
C THR A 90 16.37 2.71 -0.63
N GLN A 91 15.26 2.05 -0.95
CA GLN A 91 15.09 0.61 -0.72
C GLN A 91 15.56 -0.20 -1.92
N ASN A 92 16.23 -1.33 -1.67
CA ASN A 92 16.73 -2.21 -2.74
C ASN A 92 15.62 -2.97 -3.47
N SER A 93 14.41 -3.02 -2.93
CA SER A 93 13.29 -3.77 -3.51
C SER A 93 11.96 -3.11 -3.17
N LEU A 94 10.95 -3.35 -3.99
CA LEU A 94 9.57 -2.91 -3.74
C LEU A 94 9.05 -3.59 -2.45
N PRO A 95 8.37 -2.85 -1.55
CA PRO A 95 7.66 -3.47 -0.43
C PRO A 95 6.66 -4.50 -0.91
N LYS A 96 6.65 -5.69 -0.30
CA LYS A 96 5.74 -6.79 -0.67
C LYS A 96 4.27 -6.42 -0.50
N ASN A 97 3.97 -5.58 0.50
CA ASN A 97 2.63 -5.10 0.83
C ASN A 97 2.70 -3.59 1.03
N TYR A 98 1.81 -2.84 0.39
CA TYR A 98 1.68 -1.41 0.60
C TYR A 98 0.24 -0.95 0.35
N ILE A 99 -0.14 0.17 0.96
CA ILE A 99 -1.40 0.88 0.73
C ILE A 99 -1.04 2.35 0.53
N ILE A 100 -1.34 2.93 -0.62
CA ILE A 100 -1.23 4.37 -0.83
C ILE A 100 -2.60 4.97 -0.59
N GLY A 101 -2.66 5.97 0.29
CA GLY A 101 -3.90 6.54 0.79
C GLY A 101 -4.61 7.41 -0.23
N THR A 102 -3.92 8.28 -0.97
CA THR A 102 -4.55 9.20 -1.95
C THR A 102 -3.70 9.32 -3.23
N PRO A 103 -4.19 8.84 -4.39
CA PRO A 103 -5.40 8.01 -4.55
C PRO A 103 -5.22 6.65 -3.85
N LEU A 104 -6.33 5.96 -3.56
CA LEU A 104 -6.30 4.62 -2.99
C LEU A 104 -5.62 3.65 -3.97
N ILE A 105 -4.43 3.16 -3.62
CA ILE A 105 -3.71 2.17 -4.44
C ILE A 105 -3.33 0.99 -3.56
N LEU A 106 -3.72 -0.20 -4.00
CA LEU A 106 -3.29 -1.48 -3.46
C LEU A 106 -2.57 -2.28 -4.55
N PRO A 107 -1.45 -2.96 -4.26
CA PRO A 107 -0.64 -3.65 -5.27
C PRO A 107 -1.40 -4.69 -6.11
N THR A 108 -2.52 -5.16 -5.60
CA THR A 108 -3.36 -6.21 -6.20
C THR A 108 -4.43 -5.66 -7.15
N SER A 109 -4.62 -4.35 -7.20
CA SER A 109 -5.57 -3.71 -8.11
C SER A 109 -4.99 -3.56 -9.53
N LYS A 110 -5.84 -3.57 -10.57
CA LYS A 110 -5.41 -3.26 -11.94
C LYS A 110 -5.44 -1.75 -12.13
N ASN A 111 -4.28 -1.09 -12.02
CA ASN A 111 -4.14 0.36 -12.15
C ASN A 111 -2.83 0.71 -12.85
N GLU A 112 -2.84 1.68 -13.76
CA GLU A 112 -1.65 2.17 -14.47
C GLU A 112 -0.54 2.62 -13.52
N SER A 113 -0.91 3.20 -12.36
CA SER A 113 0.04 3.59 -11.31
C SER A 113 0.83 2.40 -10.77
N ILE A 114 0.21 1.22 -10.64
CA ILE A 114 0.86 0.01 -10.13
C ILE A 114 1.82 -0.54 -11.17
N GLU A 115 1.43 -0.55 -12.44
CA GLU A 115 2.32 -0.95 -13.53
C GLU A 115 3.56 -0.05 -13.57
N LYS A 116 3.38 1.27 -13.45
CA LYS A 116 4.50 2.23 -13.35
C LYS A 116 5.39 1.94 -12.14
N ILE A 117 4.80 1.63 -10.98
CA ILE A 117 5.57 1.28 -9.78
C ILE A 117 6.43 0.02 -10.04
N HIS A 118 5.82 -1.03 -10.58
CA HIS A 118 6.52 -2.28 -10.87
C HIS A 118 7.62 -2.09 -11.91
N ILE A 119 7.36 -1.36 -12.99
CA ILE A 119 8.33 -1.05 -14.04
C ILE A 119 9.54 -0.30 -13.45
N PHE A 120 9.32 0.68 -12.57
CA PHE A 120 10.42 1.41 -11.91
C PHE A 120 11.34 0.45 -11.13
N PHE A 121 10.77 -0.47 -10.34
CA PHE A 121 11.57 -1.43 -9.57
C PHE A 121 12.27 -2.46 -10.47
N MET A 122 11.62 -2.91 -11.55
CA MET A 122 12.29 -3.76 -12.54
C MET A 122 13.51 -3.07 -13.16
N TRP A 123 13.39 -1.78 -13.51
CA TRP A 123 14.51 -0.99 -14.02
C TRP A 123 15.62 -0.83 -12.99
N LYS A 124 15.26 -0.58 -11.73
CA LYS A 124 16.23 -0.47 -10.64
C LYS A 124 17.03 -1.76 -10.47
N ASP A 125 16.36 -2.91 -10.48
CA ASP A 125 17.01 -4.22 -10.38
C ASP A 125 17.96 -4.48 -11.56
N ILE A 126 17.54 -4.18 -12.78
CA ILE A 126 18.38 -4.29 -13.99
C ILE A 126 19.64 -3.42 -13.87
N LEU A 127 19.47 -2.15 -13.47
CA LEU A 127 20.59 -1.22 -13.32
C LEU A 127 21.56 -1.68 -12.23
N SER A 128 21.06 -2.23 -11.12
CA SER A 128 21.91 -2.79 -10.06
C SER A 128 22.74 -4.00 -10.55
N LEU A 129 22.16 -4.87 -11.39
CA LEU A 129 22.90 -6.00 -11.98
C LEU A 129 23.99 -5.54 -12.96
N ILE A 130 23.73 -4.48 -13.74
CA ILE A 130 24.69 -3.95 -14.72
C ILE A 130 25.80 -3.13 -14.03
N ALA A 131 25.51 -2.48 -12.90
CA ALA A 131 26.49 -1.70 -12.15
C ALA A 131 27.70 -2.54 -11.70
N ASP A 132 27.50 -3.81 -11.35
CA ASP A 132 28.58 -4.74 -11.00
C ASP A 132 29.44 -5.18 -12.21
N HIS A 133 29.00 -4.89 -13.44
CA HIS A 133 29.74 -5.20 -14.66
C HIS A 133 30.64 -4.06 -15.17
N HIS A 134 30.67 -2.91 -14.50
CA HIS A 134 31.52 -1.77 -14.88
C HIS A 134 32.62 -1.49 -13.84
N ASN A 135 33.70 -2.27 -13.90
CA ASN A 135 35.01 -1.63 -13.84
C ASN A 135 35.16 -0.85 -15.16
N SER A 136 35.34 0.47 -15.07
CA SER A 136 35.48 1.47 -16.14
C SER A 136 34.20 2.15 -16.67
N ASP A 137 34.00 3.37 -16.17
CA ASP A 137 33.55 4.57 -16.88
C ASP A 137 32.26 4.53 -17.70
N CYS A 138 31.12 4.26 -17.07
CA CYS A 138 29.84 4.73 -17.62
C CYS A 138 28.94 5.28 -16.52
N SER A 139 28.92 6.61 -16.40
CA SER A 139 27.89 7.33 -15.66
C SER A 139 26.60 7.32 -16.49
N VAL A 140 25.57 6.64 -16.01
CA VAL A 140 24.21 6.83 -16.53
C VAL A 140 23.58 7.99 -15.73
N LEU A 141 23.34 9.11 -16.42
CA LEU A 141 22.69 10.31 -15.88
C LEU A 141 21.21 10.31 -16.31
N PHE A 142 20.33 10.68 -15.36
CA PHE A 142 18.92 11.01 -15.59
C PHE A 142 18.67 12.48 -15.25
#